data_AF-X1JYK3-F1
#
_entry.id   AF-X1JYK3-F1
#
_cell.length_a   1.000
_cell.length_b   1.000
_cell.length_c   1.000
_cell.angle_alpha   90.00
_cell.angle_beta   90.00
_cell.angle_gamma   90.00
#
_symmetry.space_group_name_H-M   'P 1'
#
loop_
_entity.id
_entity.type
_entity.pdbx_description
1 polymer ?
#
loop_
_entity_poly.entity_id
_entity_poly.type
_entity_poly.pdbx_seq_one_letter_code
_entity_poly.pdbx_strand_id
1 'polypeptide(L)'
;ELRELGGVSDKTRAKLAQEVFVIMADYNAAIASYLQNYHDPEVKLGNKLIKIYEKVQDCRYGENWDQKAAYYRDAASMYGLHNLRKLSGKEISFNNYLDIDSCM
;
A
#
# COMPACT_ATOMS: atom_id res chain seq x y z
N GLU A 1 13.78 -3.40 24.59
CA GLU A 1 14.11 -1.96 24.79
C GLU A 1 13.75 -1.43 26.17
N LEU A 2 12.51 -1.06 26.50
CA LEU A 2 12.20 -0.42 27.80
C LEU A 2 12.67 -1.23 29.03
N ARG A 3 12.49 -2.55 29.02
CA ARG A 3 12.91 -3.45 30.11
C ARG A 3 14.41 -3.78 30.12
N GLU A 4 15.10 -3.64 28.98
CA GLU A 4 16.50 -4.08 28.80
C GLU A 4 17.49 -2.91 28.78
N LEU A 5 17.07 -1.78 28.23
CA LEU A 5 17.87 -0.57 28.01
C LEU A 5 17.42 0.61 28.88
N GLY A 6 16.34 0.44 29.67
CA GLY A 6 15.76 1.50 30.49
C GLY A 6 15.12 2.64 29.69
N GLY A 7 14.95 2.48 28.38
CA GLY A 7 14.46 3.53 27.48
C GLY A 7 14.19 3.01 26.06
N VAL A 8 13.82 3.93 25.17
CA VAL A 8 13.63 3.67 23.73
C VAL A 8 14.78 4.33 22.98
N SER A 9 15.36 3.65 21.99
CA SER A 9 16.43 4.20 21.14
C SER A 9 15.92 5.26 20.15
N ASP A 10 16.81 6.12 19.65
CA ASP A 10 16.48 7.07 18.57
C ASP A 10 15.98 6.37 17.31
N LYS A 11 16.59 5.24 16.96
CA LYS A 11 16.18 4.42 15.81
C LYS A 11 14.74 3.96 15.95
N THR A 12 14.36 3.48 17.14
CA THR A 12 13.00 3.01 17.40
C THR A 12 12.02 4.17 17.47
N ARG A 13 12.39 5.31 18.07
CA ARG A 13 11.58 6.54 18.00
C ARG A 13 11.30 6.98 16.57
N ALA A 14 12.33 7.01 15.72
CA ALA A 14 12.20 7.42 14.32
C ALA A 14 11.28 6.48 13.53
N LYS A 15 11.43 5.16 13.75
CA LYS A 15 10.55 4.16 13.13
C LYS A 15 9.10 4.33 13.57
N LEU A 16 8.86 4.48 14.87
CA LEU A 16 7.50 4.69 15.41
C LEU A 16 6.89 6.01 14.92
N ALA A 17 7.68 7.08 14.84
CA ALA A 17 7.23 8.34 14.29
C ALA A 17 6.81 8.19 12.82
N GLN A 18 7.62 7.49 12.01
CA GLN A 18 7.25 7.17 10.63
C GLN A 18 5.92 6.41 10.54
N GLU A 19 5.73 5.38 11.37
CA GLU A 19 4.47 4.61 11.42
C GLU A 19 3.27 5.50 11.76
N VAL A 20 3.40 6.38 12.77
CA VAL A 20 2.35 7.32 13.16
C VAL A 20 1.99 8.28 12.01
N PHE A 21 2.98 8.84 11.32
CA PHE A 21 2.73 9.75 10.21
C PHE A 21 2.06 9.06 9.01
N VAL A 22 2.37 7.79 8.76
CA VAL A 22 1.67 6.99 7.74
C VAL A 22 0.19 6.81 8.10
N ILE A 23 -0.11 6.45 9.35
CA ILE A 23 -1.49 6.29 9.84
C ILE A 23 -2.26 7.63 9.74
N MET A 24 -1.63 8.74 10.13
CA MET A 24 -2.24 10.06 9.99
C MET A 24 -2.51 10.43 8.53
N ALA A 25 -1.60 10.09 7.61
CA ALA A 25 -1.77 10.35 6.19
C ALA A 25 -2.96 9.56 5.61
N ASP A 26 -3.09 8.28 5.98
CA ASP A 26 -4.20 7.43 5.56
C ASP A 26 -5.56 7.96 6.05
N TYR A 27 -5.63 8.30 7.34
CA TYR A 27 -6.83 8.88 7.94
C TYR A 27 -7.24 10.20 7.26
N ASN A 28 -6.28 11.10 7.04
CA ASN A 28 -6.55 12.39 6.38
C ASN A 28 -6.94 12.21 4.90
N ALA A 29 -6.37 11.22 4.21
CA ALA A 29 -6.76 10.88 2.84
C ALA A 29 -8.22 10.41 2.77
N ALA A 30 -8.65 9.59 3.73
CA ALA A 30 -10.04 9.14 3.85
C ALA A 30 -11.00 10.31 4.09
N ILE A 31 -10.67 11.22 5.01
CA ILE A 31 -11.47 12.44 5.26
C ILE A 31 -11.58 13.31 4.00
N ALA A 32 -10.46 13.57 3.33
CA ALA A 32 -10.43 14.41 2.14
C ALA A 32 -11.31 13.82 1.03
N SER A 33 -11.21 12.51 0.81
CA SER A 33 -12.04 11.79 -0.18
C SER A 33 -13.52 11.83 0.18
N TYR A 34 -13.87 11.69 1.46
CA TYR A 34 -15.24 11.81 1.94
C TYR A 34 -15.82 13.21 1.70
N LEU A 35 -15.09 14.26 2.11
CA LEU A 35 -15.56 15.65 1.97
C LEU A 35 -15.74 16.05 0.50
N GLN A 36 -14.84 15.59 -0.37
CA GLN A 36 -14.96 15.81 -1.81
C GLN A 36 -16.26 15.23 -2.37
N ASN A 37 -16.58 13.97 -2.02
CA ASN A 37 -17.83 13.32 -2.45
C ASN A 37 -19.08 13.95 -1.82
N TYR A 38 -18.95 14.49 -0.60
CA TYR A 38 -20.07 15.14 0.10
C TYR A 38 -20.46 16.48 -0.54
N HIS A 39 -19.48 17.31 -0.90
CA HIS A 39 -19.73 18.63 -1.48
C HIS A 39 -20.13 18.56 -2.96
N ASP A 40 -19.50 17.66 -3.72
CA ASP A 40 -19.66 17.57 -5.18
C ASP A 40 -19.95 16.13 -5.63
N PRO A 41 -21.10 15.53 -5.25
CA PRO A 41 -21.39 14.11 -5.48
C PRO A 41 -21.47 13.73 -6.97
N GLU A 42 -21.71 14.70 -7.87
CA GLU A 42 -21.74 14.48 -9.31
C GLU A 42 -20.33 14.47 -9.94
N VAL A 43 -19.33 15.00 -9.24
CA VAL A 43 -17.94 15.07 -9.71
C VAL A 43 -17.23 13.74 -9.42
N LYS A 44 -17.34 12.81 -10.38
CA LYS A 44 -16.75 11.47 -10.26
C LYS A 44 -15.22 11.43 -10.34
N LEU A 45 -14.61 12.47 -10.91
CA LEU A 45 -13.16 12.57 -11.14
C LEU A 45 -12.69 13.96 -10.73
N GLY A 46 -12.60 14.22 -9.43
CA GLY A 46 -12.20 15.55 -8.98
C GLY A 46 -10.69 15.81 -9.11
N ASN A 47 -10.28 17.01 -8.70
CA ASN A 47 -8.96 17.57 -9.01
C ASN A 47 -7.76 16.89 -8.31
N LYS A 48 -8.02 16.10 -7.26
CA LYS A 48 -6.98 15.40 -6.50
C LYS A 48 -7.44 13.97 -6.21
N LEU A 49 -6.48 13.04 -6.27
CA LEU A 49 -6.63 11.65 -5.87
C LEU A 49 -5.55 11.34 -4.84
N ILE A 50 -5.93 10.89 -3.65
CA ILE A 50 -5.02 10.52 -2.58
C ILE A 50 -5.30 9.06 -2.21
N LYS A 51 -4.29 8.20 -2.36
CA LYS A 51 -4.39 6.78 -2.03
C LYS A 51 -3.14 6.33 -1.29
N ILE A 52 -3.34 5.48 -0.29
CA ILE A 52 -2.26 4.81 0.43
C ILE A 52 -2.18 3.36 -0.05
N TYR A 53 -0.96 2.93 -0.31
CA TYR A 53 -0.66 1.60 -0.79
C TYR A 53 0.27 0.88 0.19
N GLU A 54 -0.06 -0.35 0.52
CA GLU A 54 0.73 -1.22 1.39
C GLU A 54 1.57 -2.19 0.57
N LYS A 55 2.87 -2.27 0.87
CA LYS A 55 3.72 -3.27 0.23
C LYS A 55 3.32 -4.67 0.69
N VAL A 56 2.99 -5.53 -0.25
CA VAL A 56 2.66 -6.94 0.04
C VAL A 56 3.90 -7.80 -0.04
N GLN A 57 4.65 -7.72 -1.16
CA GLN A 57 5.91 -8.44 -1.34
C GLN A 57 6.74 -7.81 -2.46
N ASP A 58 8.04 -8.11 -2.47
CA ASP A 58 8.89 -7.89 -3.64
C ASP A 58 8.54 -8.91 -4.74
N CYS A 59 8.61 -8.48 -6.00
CA CYS A 59 8.46 -9.36 -7.15
C CYS A 59 9.81 -10.04 -7.44
N ARG A 60 9.80 -11.21 -8.08
CA ARG A 60 11.04 -11.88 -8.50
C ARG A 60 11.95 -10.97 -9.35
N TYR A 61 11.33 -10.22 -10.26
CA TYR A 61 11.91 -9.19 -11.10
C TYR A 61 10.77 -8.31 -11.64
N GLY A 62 11.12 -7.19 -12.28
CA GLY A 62 10.19 -6.28 -12.98
C GLY A 62 9.66 -6.87 -14.27
N GLU A 63 9.44 -6.04 -15.30
CA GLU A 63 9.07 -6.58 -16.61
C GLU A 63 10.20 -7.42 -17.21
N ASN A 64 11.45 -6.99 -16.97
CA ASN A 64 12.69 -7.65 -17.38
C ASN A 64 13.55 -8.06 -16.17
N TRP A 65 14.48 -9.01 -16.38
CA TRP A 65 15.26 -9.68 -15.33
C TRP A 65 16.16 -8.74 -14.52
N ASP A 66 16.57 -7.62 -15.09
CA ASP A 66 17.44 -6.61 -14.51
C ASP A 66 16.67 -5.54 -13.70
N GLN A 67 15.34 -5.53 -13.80
CA GLN A 67 14.49 -4.55 -13.15
C GLN A 67 13.99 -5.05 -11.78
N LYS A 68 13.93 -4.14 -10.81
CA LYS A 68 13.29 -4.40 -9.51
C LYS A 68 11.82 -4.03 -9.58
N ALA A 69 10.98 -4.80 -8.90
CA ALA A 69 9.56 -4.49 -8.74
C ALA A 69 9.04 -5.01 -7.40
N ALA A 70 7.93 -4.45 -6.95
CA ALA A 70 7.20 -4.91 -5.78
C ALA A 70 5.71 -4.72 -6.01
N TYR A 71 4.92 -5.62 -5.44
CA TYR A 71 3.47 -5.51 -5.44
C TYR A 71 3.02 -4.73 -4.22
N TYR A 72 2.26 -3.67 -4.47
CA TYR A 72 1.57 -2.91 -3.44
C TYR A 72 0.06 -3.01 -3.66
N ARG A 73 -0.69 -3.18 -2.56
CA ARG A 73 -2.15 -3.19 -2.59
C ARG A 73 -2.70 -1.86 -2.07
N ASP A 74 -3.80 -1.40 -2.64
CA ASP A 74 -4.57 -0.27 -2.10
C ASP A 74 -5.15 -0.68 -0.74
N ALA A 75 -4.84 0.09 0.32
CA ALA A 75 -5.25 -0.23 1.68
C ALA A 75 -6.77 -0.18 1.88
N ALA A 76 -7.49 0.60 1.06
CA ALA A 76 -8.92 0.82 1.19
C ALA A 76 -9.77 -0.02 0.21
N SER A 77 -9.15 -0.62 -0.82
CA SER A 77 -9.87 -1.43 -1.82
C SER A 77 -10.19 -2.82 -1.29
N MET A 78 -11.33 -3.38 -1.67
CA MET A 78 -11.66 -4.80 -1.45
C MET A 78 -11.70 -5.62 -2.76
N TYR A 79 -11.34 -4.99 -3.88
CA TYR A 79 -11.51 -5.55 -5.23
C TYR A 79 -10.18 -5.89 -5.90
N GLY A 80 -10.25 -6.64 -7.01
CA GLY A 80 -9.10 -7.07 -7.80
C GLY A 80 -8.14 -7.95 -7.00
N LEU A 81 -6.85 -7.71 -7.16
CA LEU A 81 -5.78 -8.47 -6.52
C LEU A 81 -5.62 -8.23 -5.01
N HIS A 82 -6.48 -7.42 -4.37
CA HIS A 82 -6.35 -7.08 -2.95
C HIS A 82 -6.34 -8.33 -2.05
N ASN A 83 -7.19 -9.33 -2.36
CA ASN A 83 -7.32 -10.58 -1.62
C ASN A 83 -6.52 -11.73 -2.24
N LEU A 84 -5.58 -11.46 -3.16
CA LEU A 84 -4.81 -12.50 -3.82
C LEU A 84 -3.97 -13.26 -2.79
N ARG A 85 -4.23 -14.56 -2.66
CA ARG A 85 -3.45 -15.46 -1.81
C ARG A 85 -2.74 -16.49 -2.67
N LYS A 86 -1.41 -16.46 -2.66
CA LYS A 86 -0.59 -17.51 -3.24
C LYS A 86 -0.62 -18.75 -2.34
N LEU A 87 -1.10 -19.88 -2.88
CA LEU A 87 -1.17 -21.15 -2.13
C LEU A 87 0.10 -22.00 -2.28
N SER A 88 0.78 -21.93 -3.43
CA SER A 88 1.98 -22.71 -3.71
C SER A 88 2.80 -22.08 -4.84
N GLY A 89 3.97 -22.65 -5.11
CA GLY A 89 4.82 -22.31 -6.24
C GLY A 89 5.87 -21.25 -5.96
N LYS A 90 6.49 -20.82 -7.04
CA LYS A 90 7.54 -19.80 -7.09
C LYS A 90 6.97 -18.41 -6.75
N GLU A 91 7.79 -17.49 -6.23
CA GLU A 91 7.41 -16.06 -6.09
C GLU A 91 6.84 -15.52 -7.40
N ILE A 92 5.86 -14.62 -7.29
CA ILE A 92 5.13 -14.06 -8.43
C ILE A 92 6.03 -13.00 -9.08
N SER A 93 6.19 -13.04 -10.41
CA SER A 93 6.87 -11.99 -11.17
C SER A 93 5.94 -10.81 -11.43
N PHE A 94 6.49 -9.65 -11.83
CA PHE A 94 5.67 -8.51 -12.24
C PHE A 94 4.70 -8.88 -13.39
N ASN A 95 5.21 -9.58 -14.43
CA ASN A 95 4.37 -10.00 -15.55
C ASN A 95 3.25 -10.96 -15.10
N ASN A 96 3.51 -11.86 -14.15
CA ASN A 96 2.45 -12.71 -13.63
C ASN A 96 1.35 -11.92 -12.91
N TYR A 97 1.69 -10.83 -12.20
CA TYR A 97 0.66 -9.96 -11.62
C TYR A 97 -0.18 -9.28 -12.71
N LEU A 98 0.44 -8.78 -13.78
CA LEU A 98 -0.28 -8.21 -14.92
C LEU A 98 -1.18 -9.23 -15.61
N ASP A 99 -0.69 -10.45 -15.83
CA ASP A 99 -1.46 -11.54 -16.46
C ASP A 99 -2.68 -11.90 -15.61
N ILE A 100 -2.50 -12.04 -14.29
CA ILE A 100 -3.58 -12.38 -13.36
C ILE A 100 -4.62 -11.24 -13.32
N ASP A 101 -4.18 -9.98 -13.22
CA ASP A 101 -5.08 -8.81 -13.22
C ASP A 101 -5.89 -8.70 -14.52
N SER A 102 -5.25 -8.98 -15.66
CA SER A 102 -5.89 -8.92 -16.98
C SER A 102 -6.92 -10.04 -17.21
N CYS A 103 -6.84 -11.15 -16.46
CA CYS A 103 -7.77 -12.27 -16.57
C CYS A 103 -8.96 -12.19 -15.60
N MET A 104 -8.99 -11.20 -14.71
CA MET A 104 -10.00 -11.03 -13.66
C MET A 104 -11.12 -10.09 -14.10
#